data_AF-A0A832MM87-F1
#
_entry.id   AF-A0A832MM87-F1
#
_cell.length_a   1.000
_cell.length_b   1.000
_cell.length_c   1.000
_cell.angle_alpha   90.00
_cell.angle_beta   90.00
_cell.angle_gamma   90.00
#
_symmetry.space_group_name_H-M   'P 1'
#
loop_
_entity.id
_entity.type
_entity.pdbx_description
1 polymer ?
#
loop_
_entity_poly.entity_id
_entity_poly.type
_entity_poly.pdbx_seq_one_letter_code
_entity_poly.pdbx_strand_id
1 'polypeptide(L)'
;MRLRLDLSREFSNREIFFKFVELPTGELLEFLKDSFPHVSLDAEDEETGLSGTSRLRSGEKSLQEELMELIVLLRLDEEEEHIAEYIIYNLDDSGKLLVEKREICEKFSITQEKLENLIEAIKSVGPEGLFEGCVSGFGESASYVRPDLVIRDDLSVQVREIAIYFGGFNKKIEKIFLYLNELLQRRKEILLSLGNMIVRKNVNFLLGKSSYPNKIKLVDAAEELELHVSTVSRAVSAKYVKTPVGTFPMRVFFGRNVEVKFLLPLLCELLRNNPNSTDEELRRSLKEHGIELSRRTVNKYRNIIGGIIHEERSVSER
;
A
#
# COMPACT_ATOMS: atom_id res chain seq x y z
N MET A 1 10.71 27.34 26.70
CA MET A 1 9.93 28.55 26.34
C MET A 1 8.79 28.10 25.43
N ARG A 2 7.54 28.06 25.92
CA ARG A 2 6.38 27.60 25.11
C ARG A 2 6.08 28.67 24.05
N LEU A 3 6.52 28.44 22.82
CA LEU A 3 6.11 29.25 21.67
C LEU A 3 4.61 29.04 21.44
N ARG A 4 3.79 29.98 21.92
CA ARG A 4 2.45 30.22 21.35
C ARG A 4 2.69 30.92 20.02
N LEU A 5 2.86 30.13 18.97
CA LEU A 5 2.73 30.64 17.61
C LEU A 5 1.24 30.93 17.42
N ASP A 6 0.86 32.21 17.54
CA ASP A 6 -0.47 32.70 17.16
C ASP A 6 -0.54 32.69 15.61
N LEU A 7 -0.55 31.46 15.11
CA LEU A 7 -0.92 31.05 13.76
C LEU A 7 -2.43 30.89 13.83
N SER A 8 -3.13 31.76 13.10
CA SER A 8 -4.58 31.72 12.82
C SER A 8 -5.34 30.61 13.54
N ARG A 9 -6.09 30.97 14.59
CA ARG A 9 -7.11 30.16 15.30
C ARG A 9 -7.38 28.83 14.61
N GLU A 10 -6.80 27.72 15.08
CA GLU A 10 -7.44 26.37 15.07
C GLU A 10 -6.58 25.20 15.58
N PHE A 11 -5.24 25.30 15.70
CA PHE A 11 -4.43 24.15 16.14
C PHE A 11 -3.43 24.44 17.27
N SER A 12 -3.37 23.53 18.24
CA SER A 12 -2.32 23.46 19.26
C SER A 12 -1.03 22.85 18.71
N ASN A 13 0.13 23.20 19.29
CA ASN A 13 1.43 22.63 18.89
C ASN A 13 1.45 21.09 18.88
N ARG A 14 0.64 20.46 19.75
CA ARG A 14 0.49 19.00 19.82
C ARG A 14 -0.27 18.43 18.62
N GLU A 15 -1.30 19.12 18.14
CA GLU A 15 -2.08 18.71 16.97
C GLU A 15 -1.24 18.81 15.70
N ILE A 16 -0.47 19.89 15.56
CA ILE A 16 0.48 20.05 14.45
C ILE A 16 1.52 18.92 14.47
N PHE A 17 2.14 18.64 15.63
CA PHE A 17 3.08 17.53 15.75
C PHE A 17 2.47 16.19 15.32
N PHE A 18 1.22 15.89 15.71
CA PHE A 18 0.59 14.64 15.29
C PHE A 18 0.32 14.57 13.79
N LYS A 19 -0.03 15.68 13.12
CA LYS A 19 -0.13 15.71 11.66
C LYS A 19 1.20 15.35 11.00
N PHE A 20 2.31 15.88 11.51
CA PHE A 20 3.66 15.58 11.04
C PHE A 20 4.09 14.14 11.28
N VAL A 21 3.55 13.45 12.29
CA VAL A 21 3.85 12.04 12.54
C VAL A 21 2.95 11.13 11.71
N GLU A 22 1.65 11.44 11.65
CA GLU A 22 0.60 10.54 11.16
C GLU A 22 0.46 10.59 9.63
N LEU A 23 0.46 11.78 9.03
CA LEU A 23 0.16 11.93 7.61
C LEU A 23 1.27 11.32 6.74
N PRO A 24 0.96 10.65 5.61
CA PRO A 24 1.92 10.38 4.55
C PRO A 24 2.52 11.67 3.99
N THR A 25 3.66 11.56 3.31
CA THR A 25 4.40 12.73 2.76
C THR A 25 3.52 13.56 1.81
N GLY A 26 2.70 12.92 0.97
CA GLY A 26 1.77 13.61 0.07
C GLY A 26 0.73 14.45 0.81
N GLU A 27 0.01 13.85 1.76
CA GLU A 27 -0.99 14.56 2.57
C GLU A 27 -0.38 15.64 3.46
N LEU A 28 0.84 15.43 3.94
CA LEU A 28 1.56 16.43 4.72
C LEU A 28 1.91 17.66 3.86
N LEU A 29 2.30 17.46 2.59
CA LEU A 29 2.55 18.56 1.66
C LEU A 29 1.27 19.37 1.40
N GLU A 30 0.14 18.71 1.16
CA GLU A 30 -1.17 19.39 0.98
C GLU A 30 -1.55 20.17 2.24
N PHE A 31 -1.46 19.55 3.42
CA PHE A 31 -1.71 20.21 4.69
C PHE A 31 -0.83 21.46 4.89
N LEU A 32 0.46 21.38 4.53
CA LEU A 32 1.39 22.50 4.65
C LEU A 32 1.06 23.62 3.65
N LYS A 33 0.68 23.29 2.42
CA LYS A 33 0.23 24.27 1.41
C LYS A 33 -1.01 25.04 1.88
N ASP A 34 -2.00 24.31 2.40
CA ASP A 34 -3.26 24.90 2.84
C ASP A 34 -3.10 25.73 4.12
N SER A 35 -2.33 25.23 5.08
CA SER A 35 -2.16 25.87 6.40
C SER A 35 -1.14 27.01 6.37
N PHE A 36 -0.20 27.00 5.41
CA PHE A 36 0.89 27.97 5.32
C PHE A 36 1.09 28.47 3.88
N PRO A 37 0.13 29.22 3.32
CA PRO A 37 0.16 29.65 1.90
C PRO A 37 1.34 30.57 1.54
N HIS A 38 2.08 31.10 2.53
CA HIS A 38 3.29 31.90 2.33
C HIS A 38 4.58 31.08 2.22
N VAL A 39 4.48 29.75 2.25
CA VAL A 39 5.61 28.82 2.25
C VAL A 39 5.68 28.11 0.90
N SER A 40 6.82 28.22 0.21
CA SER A 40 7.07 27.47 -1.03
C SER A 40 7.57 26.07 -0.68
N LEU A 41 6.96 25.04 -1.24
CA LEU A 41 7.25 23.65 -0.88
C LEU A 41 7.69 22.90 -2.12
N ASP A 42 8.91 22.36 -2.10
CA ASP A 42 9.38 21.38 -3.06
C ASP A 42 9.69 20.11 -2.29
N ALA A 43 9.01 19.01 -2.63
CA ALA A 43 9.51 17.70 -2.27
C ALA A 43 10.62 17.40 -3.29
N GLU A 44 11.86 17.25 -2.83
CA GLU A 44 12.95 16.81 -3.69
C GLU A 44 12.63 15.41 -4.19
N ASP A 45 12.17 15.34 -5.44
CA ASP A 45 11.86 14.13 -6.17
C ASP A 45 13.05 13.82 -7.09
N GLU A 46 14.22 13.48 -6.52
CA GLU A 46 15.23 12.76 -7.29
C GLU A 46 14.72 11.32 -7.49
N GLU A 47 14.33 11.02 -8.73
CA GLU A 47 13.68 9.79 -9.21
C GLU A 47 12.16 9.70 -8.97
N THR A 48 11.38 10.32 -9.86
CA THR A 48 10.43 9.63 -10.78
C THR A 48 9.48 10.69 -11.35
N GLY A 49 9.53 10.90 -12.68
CA GLY A 49 8.71 11.88 -13.38
C GLY A 49 7.22 11.51 -13.46
N LEU A 50 6.51 11.45 -12.33
CA LEU A 50 5.06 11.27 -12.29
C LEU A 50 4.42 12.23 -11.28
N SER A 51 3.71 13.22 -11.82
CA SER A 51 2.76 14.07 -11.11
C SER A 51 1.45 13.29 -10.94
N GLY A 52 1.12 12.92 -9.70
CA GLY A 52 -0.17 12.31 -9.38
C GLY A 52 -0.35 12.13 -7.87
N THR A 53 -1.10 13.02 -7.26
CA THR A 53 -1.72 12.82 -5.94
C THR A 53 -2.99 12.01 -6.15
N SER A 54 -3.06 10.77 -5.65
CA SER A 54 -4.30 10.01 -5.62
C SER A 54 -4.39 9.15 -4.36
N ARG A 55 -5.63 8.92 -3.93
CA ARG A 55 -6.09 8.97 -2.53
C ARG A 55 -6.34 7.58 -1.98
N LEU A 56 -5.95 7.32 -0.73
CA LEU A 56 -6.43 6.15 0.00
C LEU A 56 -7.77 6.46 0.66
N ARG A 57 -8.89 6.12 -0.01
CA ARG A 57 -10.13 5.76 0.70
C ARG A 57 -10.22 4.23 0.77
N SER A 58 -10.33 3.73 2.00
CA SER A 58 -10.46 2.31 2.30
C SER A 58 -11.87 1.80 1.95
N GLY A 59 -11.98 0.82 1.05
CA GLY A 59 -13.08 -0.15 1.04
C GLY A 59 -13.79 -0.43 -0.29
N GLU A 60 -13.63 0.40 -1.31
CA GLU A 60 -14.29 0.21 -2.61
C GLU A 60 -13.34 -0.52 -3.57
N LYS A 61 -13.81 -1.59 -4.22
CA LYS A 61 -13.03 -2.30 -5.25
C LYS A 61 -12.81 -1.36 -6.43
N SER A 62 -11.63 -1.45 -7.06
CA SER A 62 -11.43 -0.76 -8.34
C SER A 62 -12.34 -1.37 -9.42
N LEU A 63 -12.61 -0.58 -10.47
CA LEU A 63 -13.39 -1.05 -11.62
C LEU A 63 -12.76 -2.32 -12.22
N GLN A 64 -11.43 -2.36 -12.28
CA GLN A 64 -10.67 -3.51 -12.78
C GLN A 64 -10.82 -4.71 -11.85
N GLU A 65 -10.67 -4.53 -10.54
CA GLU A 65 -10.85 -5.63 -9.57
C GLU A 65 -12.26 -6.23 -9.64
N GLU A 66 -13.30 -5.41 -9.79
CA GLU A 66 -14.67 -5.90 -9.91
C GLU A 66 -14.91 -6.61 -11.25
N LEU A 67 -14.43 -6.06 -12.36
CA LEU A 67 -14.54 -6.70 -13.68
C LEU A 67 -13.78 -8.03 -13.74
N MET A 68 -12.60 -8.12 -13.12
CA MET A 68 -11.81 -9.35 -13.05
C MET A 68 -12.55 -10.48 -12.30
N GLU A 69 -13.36 -10.16 -11.29
CA GLU A 69 -14.20 -11.16 -10.63
C GLU A 69 -15.40 -11.58 -11.49
N LEU A 70 -15.91 -10.66 -12.33
CA LEU A 70 -17.12 -10.86 -13.12
C LEU A 70 -16.86 -11.61 -14.43
N ILE A 71 -15.68 -11.49 -15.04
CA ILE A 71 -15.35 -12.23 -16.27
C ILE A 71 -15.35 -13.75 -16.07
N VAL A 72 -15.15 -14.24 -14.85
CA VAL A 72 -15.28 -15.66 -14.50
C VAL A 72 -16.68 -16.19 -14.82
N LEU A 73 -17.71 -15.33 -14.82
CA LEU A 73 -19.09 -15.69 -15.16
C LEU A 73 -19.30 -15.89 -16.67
N LEU A 74 -18.43 -15.33 -17.53
CA LEU A 74 -18.57 -15.35 -18.99
C LEU A 74 -18.18 -16.69 -19.62
N ARG A 75 -17.51 -17.60 -18.88
CA ARG A 75 -17.03 -18.90 -19.38
C ARG A 75 -16.26 -18.79 -20.70
N LEU A 76 -15.35 -17.82 -20.75
CA LEU A 76 -14.45 -17.60 -21.87
C LEU A 76 -13.47 -18.78 -22.02
N ASP A 77 -12.95 -18.99 -23.23
CA ASP A 77 -11.79 -19.87 -23.41
C ASP A 77 -10.48 -19.20 -22.93
N GLU A 78 -9.39 -19.96 -22.85
CA GLU A 78 -8.09 -19.48 -22.33
C GLU A 78 -7.54 -18.28 -23.13
N GLU A 79 -7.77 -18.25 -24.45
CA GLU A 79 -7.34 -17.16 -25.32
C GLU A 79 -8.20 -15.90 -25.10
N GLU A 80 -9.51 -16.09 -25.02
CA GLU A 80 -10.51 -15.05 -24.76
C GLU A 80 -10.37 -14.43 -23.37
N GLU A 81 -10.10 -15.24 -22.35
CA GLU A 81 -9.84 -14.78 -20.98
C GLU A 81 -8.61 -13.88 -20.95
N HIS A 82 -7.50 -14.30 -21.57
CA HIS A 82 -6.28 -13.49 -21.61
C HIS A 82 -6.45 -12.15 -22.35
N ILE A 83 -7.25 -12.14 -23.42
CA ILE A 83 -7.61 -10.90 -24.13
C ILE A 83 -8.50 -10.02 -23.25
N ALA A 84 -9.47 -10.60 -22.55
CA ALA A 84 -10.38 -9.88 -21.66
C ALA A 84 -9.64 -9.23 -20.48
N GLU A 85 -8.70 -9.95 -19.85
CA GLU A 85 -7.81 -9.39 -18.81
C GLU A 85 -7.08 -8.17 -19.33
N TYR A 86 -6.46 -8.29 -20.52
CA TYR A 86 -5.72 -7.19 -21.12
C TYR A 86 -6.61 -5.96 -21.38
N ILE A 87 -7.84 -6.18 -21.87
CA ILE A 87 -8.80 -5.10 -22.09
C ILE A 87 -9.12 -4.41 -20.76
N ILE A 88 -9.42 -5.18 -19.71
CA ILE A 88 -9.79 -4.66 -18.38
C ILE A 88 -8.65 -3.85 -17.76
N TYR A 89 -7.41 -4.33 -17.84
CA TYR A 89 -6.24 -3.61 -17.32
C TYR A 89 -5.90 -2.32 -18.07
N ASN A 90 -6.43 -2.14 -19.29
CA ASN A 90 -6.26 -0.91 -20.07
C ASN A 90 -7.47 0.03 -19.98
N LEU A 91 -8.40 -0.20 -19.05
CA LEU A 91 -9.44 0.76 -18.72
C LEU A 91 -8.94 1.79 -17.70
N ASP A 92 -9.36 3.04 -17.85
CA ASP A 92 -9.22 4.06 -16.80
C ASP A 92 -10.34 3.96 -15.75
N ASP A 93 -10.27 4.79 -14.72
CA ASP A 93 -11.25 4.83 -13.61
C ASP A 93 -12.70 5.13 -14.08
N SER A 94 -12.87 5.73 -15.27
CA SER A 94 -14.17 6.04 -15.86
C SER A 94 -14.70 4.90 -16.74
N GLY A 95 -13.92 3.82 -16.91
CA GLY A 95 -14.23 2.71 -17.78
C GLY A 95 -13.95 2.99 -19.25
N LYS A 96 -13.09 3.97 -19.58
CA LYS A 96 -12.67 4.24 -20.96
C LYS A 96 -11.37 3.50 -21.27
N LEU A 97 -11.28 2.93 -22.46
CA LEU A 97 -10.09 2.24 -22.93
C LEU A 97 -8.97 3.24 -23.25
N LEU A 98 -7.81 3.05 -22.62
CA LEU A 98 -6.60 3.86 -22.79
C LEU A 98 -5.81 3.51 -24.06
N VAL A 99 -6.03 2.31 -24.58
CA VAL A 99 -5.34 1.76 -25.77
C VAL A 99 -6.30 1.77 -26.96
N GLU A 100 -5.76 1.99 -28.17
CA GLU A 100 -6.56 1.91 -29.39
C GLU A 100 -6.95 0.46 -29.72
N LYS A 101 -8.20 0.23 -30.15
CA LYS A 101 -8.69 -1.12 -30.52
C LYS A 101 -7.79 -1.83 -31.54
N ARG A 102 -7.19 -1.08 -32.46
CA ARG A 102 -6.27 -1.60 -33.47
C ARG A 102 -5.03 -2.24 -32.86
N GLU A 103 -4.46 -1.63 -31.83
CA GLU A 103 -3.29 -2.14 -31.12
C GLU A 103 -3.59 -3.47 -30.43
N ILE A 104 -4.81 -3.62 -29.88
CA ILE A 104 -5.26 -4.88 -29.27
C ILE A 104 -5.39 -5.98 -30.33
N CYS A 105 -6.01 -5.67 -31.47
CA CYS A 105 -6.12 -6.63 -32.59
C CYS A 105 -4.75 -7.09 -33.09
N GLU A 106 -3.79 -6.17 -33.23
CA GLU A 106 -2.42 -6.48 -33.68
C GLU A 106 -1.68 -7.32 -32.63
N LYS A 107 -1.81 -6.99 -31.33
CA LYS A 107 -1.11 -7.68 -30.24
C LYS A 107 -1.54 -9.14 -30.09
N PHE A 108 -2.84 -9.42 -30.18
CA PHE A 108 -3.39 -10.77 -30.01
C PHE A 108 -3.66 -11.47 -31.34
N SER A 109 -3.35 -10.83 -32.48
CA SER A 109 -3.62 -11.36 -33.82
C SER A 109 -5.08 -11.76 -34.03
N ILE A 110 -6.02 -10.98 -33.48
CA ILE A 110 -7.47 -11.23 -33.55
C ILE A 110 -8.17 -10.31 -34.55
N THR A 111 -9.37 -10.72 -35.00
CA THR A 111 -10.22 -9.87 -35.84
C THR A 111 -10.90 -8.79 -35.02
N GLN A 112 -11.25 -7.67 -35.67
CA GLN A 112 -12.03 -6.61 -35.03
C GLN A 112 -13.40 -7.12 -34.54
N GLU A 113 -14.01 -8.06 -35.27
CA GLU A 113 -15.26 -8.71 -34.88
C GLU A 113 -15.11 -9.50 -33.56
N LYS A 114 -14.01 -10.27 -33.40
CA LYS A 114 -13.74 -11.00 -32.14
C LYS A 114 -13.52 -10.05 -30.97
N LEU A 115 -12.80 -8.94 -31.19
CA LEU A 115 -12.60 -7.91 -30.17
C LEU A 115 -13.91 -7.22 -29.77
N GLU A 116 -14.78 -6.89 -30.73
CA GLU A 116 -16.08 -6.27 -30.46
C GLU A 116 -17.01 -7.22 -29.69
N ASN A 117 -17.03 -8.50 -30.04
CA ASN A 117 -17.78 -9.52 -29.29
C ASN A 117 -17.29 -9.64 -27.84
N LEU A 118 -15.98 -9.61 -27.59
CA LEU A 118 -15.42 -9.64 -26.23
C LEU A 118 -15.76 -8.37 -25.44
N ILE A 119 -15.70 -7.19 -26.07
CA ILE A 119 -16.10 -5.94 -25.43
C ILE A 119 -17.59 -5.99 -25.02
N GLU A 120 -18.46 -6.48 -25.91
CA GLU A 120 -19.89 -6.63 -25.59
C GLU A 120 -20.13 -7.69 -24.50
N ALA A 121 -19.36 -8.78 -24.49
CA ALA A 121 -19.40 -9.77 -23.41
C ALA A 121 -19.01 -9.14 -22.06
N ILE A 122 -17.91 -8.38 -22.00
CA ILE A 122 -17.46 -7.69 -20.78
C ILE A 122 -18.50 -6.64 -20.33
N LYS A 123 -19.09 -5.87 -21.26
CA LYS A 123 -20.18 -4.94 -20.95
C LYS A 123 -21.40 -5.62 -20.34
N SER A 124 -21.72 -6.85 -20.77
CA SER A 124 -22.91 -7.57 -20.28
C SER A 124 -22.83 -7.94 -18.80
N VAL A 125 -21.61 -8.08 -18.26
CA VAL A 125 -21.38 -8.38 -16.85
C VAL A 125 -20.92 -7.17 -16.04
N GLY A 126 -20.36 -6.15 -16.71
CA GLY A 126 -19.89 -4.92 -16.09
C GLY A 126 -20.98 -3.86 -15.83
N PRO A 127 -20.61 -2.75 -15.18
CA PRO A 127 -21.54 -1.64 -14.90
C PRO A 127 -21.99 -0.92 -16.16
N GLU A 128 -23.17 -0.28 -16.10
CA GLU A 128 -23.65 0.59 -17.17
C GLU A 128 -22.65 1.74 -17.43
N GLY A 129 -22.44 2.07 -18.72
CA GLY A 129 -21.48 3.10 -19.15
C GLY A 129 -20.04 2.61 -19.32
N LEU A 130 -19.78 1.30 -19.14
CA LEU A 130 -18.47 0.69 -19.42
C LEU A 130 -18.11 0.81 -20.92
N PHE A 131 -16.86 1.19 -21.20
CA PHE A 131 -16.32 1.59 -22.51
C PHE A 131 -16.86 2.91 -23.07
N GLU A 132 -17.79 3.58 -22.37
CA GLU A 132 -18.31 4.92 -22.73
C GLU A 132 -17.66 6.03 -21.90
N GLY A 133 -16.91 5.69 -20.85
CA GLY A 133 -16.22 6.65 -19.98
C GLY A 133 -17.13 7.32 -18.95
N CYS A 134 -18.25 6.69 -18.61
CA CYS A 134 -19.28 7.23 -17.71
C CYS A 134 -19.46 6.39 -16.44
N VAL A 135 -18.57 5.43 -16.17
CA VAL A 135 -18.62 4.58 -14.98
C VAL A 135 -18.22 5.39 -13.75
N SER A 136 -18.95 5.21 -12.65
CA SER A 136 -18.68 5.85 -11.36
C SER A 136 -19.09 4.93 -10.21
N GLY A 137 -18.62 5.20 -8.99
CA GLY A 137 -18.90 4.37 -7.82
C GLY A 137 -17.91 3.22 -7.58
N PHE A 138 -16.79 3.23 -8.30
CA PHE A 138 -15.66 2.29 -8.12
C PHE A 138 -14.45 3.03 -7.54
N GLY A 139 -13.57 2.29 -6.85
CA GLY A 139 -12.28 2.80 -6.39
C GLY A 139 -11.31 3.09 -7.54
N GLU A 140 -10.26 3.88 -7.28
CA GLU A 140 -9.21 4.19 -8.26
C GLU A 140 -8.47 2.89 -8.68
N SER A 141 -8.22 2.73 -9.98
CA SER A 141 -7.39 1.67 -10.59
C SER A 141 -6.04 1.63 -9.89
N ALA A 142 -5.55 0.42 -9.56
CA ALA A 142 -4.28 0.12 -8.87
C ALA A 142 -3.39 1.35 -8.64
N SER A 143 -3.70 2.10 -7.58
CA SER A 143 -3.02 3.36 -7.30
C SER A 143 -1.54 3.10 -7.02
N TYR A 144 -0.66 3.81 -7.71
CA TYR A 144 0.76 3.80 -7.37
C TYR A 144 0.92 4.34 -5.95
N VAL A 145 1.16 3.44 -5.00
CA VAL A 145 1.41 3.86 -3.63
C VAL A 145 2.82 4.39 -3.53
N ARG A 146 2.93 5.71 -3.35
CA ARG A 146 4.20 6.38 -3.16
C ARG A 146 4.72 6.18 -1.74
N PRO A 147 5.82 5.43 -1.53
CA PRO A 147 6.29 5.08 -0.20
C PRO A 147 6.93 6.28 0.51
N ASP A 148 6.74 6.37 1.83
CA ASP A 148 7.44 7.34 2.69
C ASP A 148 8.85 6.87 3.06
N LEU A 149 9.09 5.55 2.99
CA LEU A 149 10.32 4.90 3.40
C LEU A 149 10.75 3.87 2.36
N VAL A 150 12.02 3.86 2.01
CA VAL A 150 12.61 2.94 1.05
C VAL A 150 13.75 2.18 1.73
N ILE A 151 13.67 0.86 1.71
CA ILE A 151 14.75 -0.06 2.08
C ILE A 151 15.34 -0.57 0.76
N ARG A 152 16.60 -0.23 0.50
CA ARG A 152 17.32 -0.64 -0.70
C ARG A 152 17.85 -2.08 -0.57
N ASP A 153 18.38 -2.62 -1.66
CA ASP A 153 18.94 -3.98 -1.72
C ASP A 153 20.15 -4.18 -0.80
N ASP A 154 20.90 -3.10 -0.52
CA ASP A 154 21.99 -3.07 0.45
C ASP A 154 21.51 -2.93 1.91
N LEU A 155 20.19 -3.00 2.13
CA LEU A 155 19.51 -2.80 3.41
C LEU A 155 19.66 -1.40 4.00
N SER A 156 20.12 -0.42 3.22
CA SER A 156 20.11 0.99 3.63
C SER A 156 18.67 1.53 3.65
N VAL A 157 18.39 2.37 4.64
CA VAL A 157 17.08 2.98 4.85
C VAL A 157 17.13 4.43 4.39
N GLN A 158 16.20 4.80 3.52
CA GLN A 158 15.98 6.16 3.07
C GLN A 158 14.55 6.59 3.39
N VAL A 159 14.39 7.84 3.78
CA VAL A 159 13.10 8.45 4.07
C VAL A 159 12.89 9.55 3.06
N ARG A 160 11.67 9.65 2.53
CA ARG A 160 11.31 10.75 1.64
C ARG A 160 11.33 12.06 2.41
N GLU A 161 12.14 12.99 1.94
CA GLU A 161 12.31 14.29 2.57
C GLU A 161 11.31 15.30 1.99
N ILE A 162 10.93 16.26 2.83
CA ILE A 162 10.17 17.43 2.42
C ILE A 162 11.11 18.61 2.63
N ALA A 163 11.42 19.34 1.57
CA ALA A 163 12.15 20.59 1.70
C ALA A 163 11.15 21.74 1.73
N ILE A 164 11.37 22.66 2.67
CA ILE A 164 10.58 23.88 2.79
C ILE A 164 11.46 25.04 2.34
N TYR A 165 10.96 25.82 1.39
CA TYR A 165 11.60 27.03 0.90
C TYR A 165 10.78 28.26 1.29
N PHE A 166 11.47 29.37 1.52
CA PHE A 166 10.82 30.61 1.91
C PHE A 166 11.21 31.78 1.02
N GLY A 167 10.20 32.49 0.51
CA GLY A 167 10.35 33.74 -0.22
C GLY A 167 9.98 34.94 0.66
N GLY A 168 10.97 35.74 1.06
CA GLY A 168 10.79 36.99 1.81
C GLY A 168 11.48 37.00 3.17
N PHE A 169 11.45 38.14 3.88
CA PHE A 169 12.05 38.27 5.22
C PHE A 169 11.08 38.98 6.17
N ASN A 170 10.40 38.21 7.01
CA ASN A 170 9.63 38.71 8.16
C ASN A 170 9.93 37.82 9.38
N LYS A 171 10.30 38.44 10.52
CA LYS A 171 10.63 37.75 11.79
C LYS A 171 9.53 36.79 12.29
N LYS A 172 8.25 37.04 11.97
CA LYS A 172 7.16 36.11 12.32
C LYS A 172 7.24 34.84 11.49
N ILE A 173 7.57 34.96 10.21
CA ILE A 173 7.58 33.84 9.26
C ILE A 173 8.85 33.00 9.44
N GLU A 174 9.98 33.64 9.72
CA GLU A 174 11.24 32.95 10.10
C GLU A 174 11.02 31.98 11.28
N LYS A 175 10.28 32.41 12.31
CA LYS A 175 9.95 31.53 13.45
C LYS A 175 9.07 30.33 13.07
N ILE A 176 8.14 30.53 12.15
CA ILE A 176 7.28 29.45 11.64
C ILE A 176 8.13 28.45 10.85
N PHE A 177 8.96 28.96 9.95
CA PHE A 177 9.88 28.16 9.16
C PHE A 177 10.80 27.28 10.03
N LEU A 178 11.46 27.87 11.03
CA LEU A 178 12.31 27.13 11.98
C LEU A 178 11.53 26.02 12.70
N TYR A 179 10.31 26.32 13.14
CA TYR A 179 9.44 25.35 13.81
C TYR A 179 9.02 24.20 12.90
N LEU A 180 8.61 24.49 11.65
CA LEU A 180 8.22 23.45 10.70
C LEU A 180 9.40 22.55 10.33
N ASN A 181 10.60 23.12 10.14
CA ASN A 181 11.81 22.35 9.88
C ASN A 181 12.18 21.44 11.06
N GLU A 182 12.05 21.92 12.30
CA GLU A 182 12.25 21.08 13.49
C GLU A 182 11.31 19.87 13.49
N LEU A 183 10.04 20.08 13.11
CA LEU A 183 9.06 19.00 13.02
C LEU A 183 9.34 18.02 11.88
N LEU A 184 9.78 18.51 10.70
CA LEU A 184 10.20 17.66 9.59
C LEU A 184 11.42 16.81 9.94
N GLN A 185 12.40 17.42 10.59
CA GLN A 185 13.59 16.73 11.04
C GLN A 185 13.24 15.63 12.05
N ARG A 186 12.37 15.93 13.01
CA ARG A 186 11.88 14.94 13.98
C ARG A 186 11.09 13.81 13.30
N ARG A 187 10.25 14.11 12.31
CA ARG A 187 9.57 13.09 11.50
C ARG A 187 10.59 12.17 10.82
N LYS A 188 11.61 12.74 10.18
CA LYS A 188 12.67 12.00 9.49
C LYS A 188 13.39 11.05 10.45
N GLU A 189 13.79 11.53 11.63
CA GLU A 189 14.46 10.72 12.65
C GLU A 189 13.62 9.54 13.13
N ILE A 190 12.31 9.76 13.35
CA ILE A 190 11.36 8.70 13.74
C ILE A 190 11.27 7.66 12.62
N LEU A 191 11.08 8.09 11.38
CA LEU A 191 10.94 7.17 10.24
C LEU A 191 12.22 6.38 9.97
N LEU A 192 13.39 7.03 10.01
CA LEU A 192 14.68 6.34 9.87
C LEU A 192 14.87 5.28 10.95
N SER A 193 14.59 5.64 12.20
CA SER A 193 14.71 4.71 13.33
C SER A 193 13.77 3.51 13.17
N LEU A 194 12.50 3.74 12.83
CA LEU A 194 11.55 2.67 12.55
C LEU A 194 11.96 1.81 11.36
N GLY A 195 12.48 2.40 10.28
CA GLY A 195 13.01 1.67 9.14
C GLY A 195 14.21 0.79 9.51
N ASN A 196 15.13 1.31 10.31
CA ASN A 196 16.27 0.54 10.82
C ASN A 196 15.81 -0.62 11.72
N MET A 197 14.78 -0.41 12.53
CA MET A 197 14.16 -1.49 13.30
C MET A 197 13.58 -2.59 12.38
N ILE A 198 12.89 -2.19 11.30
CA ILE A 198 12.38 -3.14 10.28
C ILE A 198 13.54 -3.97 9.76
N VAL A 199 14.62 -3.34 9.28
CA VAL A 199 15.79 -4.03 8.72
C VAL A 199 16.36 -5.04 9.70
N ARG A 200 16.67 -4.61 10.94
CA ARG A 200 17.28 -5.49 11.95
C ARG A 200 16.45 -6.73 12.28
N LYS A 201 15.12 -6.61 12.29
CA LYS A 201 14.21 -7.71 12.64
C LYS A 201 13.80 -8.57 11.43
N ASN A 202 13.98 -8.07 10.20
CA ASN A 202 13.39 -8.66 9.00
C ASN A 202 14.40 -9.01 7.90
N VAL A 203 15.69 -9.16 8.21
CA VAL A 203 16.72 -9.49 7.20
C VAL A 203 16.31 -10.66 6.29
N ASN A 204 15.81 -11.77 6.86
CA ASN A 204 15.40 -12.93 6.05
C ASN A 204 14.24 -12.61 5.09
N PHE A 205 13.24 -11.85 5.55
CA PHE A 205 12.13 -11.43 4.71
C PHE A 205 12.60 -10.49 3.59
N LEU A 206 13.42 -9.50 3.93
CA LEU A 206 13.96 -8.53 2.96
C LEU A 206 14.87 -9.18 1.91
N LEU A 207 15.46 -10.33 2.21
CA LEU A 207 16.25 -11.15 1.27
C LEU A 207 15.41 -12.20 0.53
N GLY A 208 14.08 -12.20 0.67
CA GLY A 208 13.19 -13.18 0.02
C GLY A 208 13.28 -14.60 0.59
N LYS A 209 13.92 -14.79 1.74
CA LYS A 209 14.08 -16.10 2.43
C LYS A 209 12.91 -16.43 3.36
N SER A 210 11.95 -15.52 3.50
CA SER A 210 10.70 -15.70 4.25
C SER A 210 9.57 -15.04 3.48
N SER A 211 8.42 -15.68 3.40
CA SER A 211 7.23 -15.12 2.74
C SER A 211 6.51 -14.06 3.58
N TYR A 212 6.91 -13.82 4.83
CA TYR A 212 6.29 -12.84 5.72
C TYR A 212 7.29 -12.16 6.67
N PRO A 213 7.10 -10.87 7.00
CA PRO A 213 7.97 -10.18 7.95
C PRO A 213 7.66 -10.54 9.40
N ASN A 214 8.72 -10.65 10.20
CA ASN A 214 8.64 -10.65 11.65
C ASN A 214 8.04 -9.32 12.17
N LYS A 215 7.06 -9.45 13.06
CA LYS A 215 6.40 -8.29 13.66
C LYS A 215 7.20 -7.71 14.83
N ILE A 216 7.24 -6.39 14.89
CA ILE A 216 7.85 -5.60 15.96
C ILE A 216 6.74 -5.10 16.88
N LYS A 217 6.85 -5.31 18.19
CA LYS A 217 5.82 -4.80 19.11
C LYS A 217 5.90 -3.28 19.16
N LEU A 218 4.73 -2.63 19.20
CA LEU A 218 4.65 -1.18 19.31
C LEU A 218 5.25 -0.66 20.62
N VAL A 219 5.24 -1.47 21.68
CA VAL A 219 5.85 -1.15 22.98
C VAL A 219 7.37 -1.08 22.84
N ASP A 220 7.98 -2.13 22.28
CA ASP A 220 9.43 -2.19 22.04
C ASP A 220 9.90 -1.02 21.16
N ALA A 221 9.14 -0.67 20.11
CA ALA A 221 9.45 0.48 19.27
C ALA A 221 9.26 1.83 19.99
N ALA A 222 8.27 1.94 20.87
CA ALA A 222 8.04 3.14 21.66
C ALA A 222 9.13 3.37 22.71
N GLU A 223 9.62 2.31 23.33
CA GLU A 223 10.75 2.34 24.27
C GLU A 223 12.04 2.77 23.56
N GLU A 224 12.36 2.18 22.40
CA GLU A 224 13.57 2.54 21.64
C GLU A 224 13.56 4.00 21.16
N LEU A 225 12.38 4.52 20.80
CA LEU A 225 12.21 5.88 20.31
C LEU A 225 11.99 6.92 21.42
N GLU A 226 11.87 6.50 22.68
CA GLU A 226 11.44 7.35 23.81
C GLU A 226 10.12 8.10 23.52
N LEU A 227 9.19 7.42 22.84
CA LEU A 227 7.88 7.96 22.46
C LEU A 227 6.74 7.23 23.16
N HIS A 228 5.56 7.86 23.18
CA HIS A 228 4.36 7.16 23.59
C HIS A 228 3.93 6.13 22.53
N VAL A 229 3.42 4.97 22.95
CA VAL A 229 2.98 3.88 22.05
C VAL A 229 1.99 4.38 20.99
N SER A 230 1.09 5.30 21.36
CA SER A 230 0.14 5.90 20.41
C SER A 230 0.81 6.77 19.34
N THR A 231 1.96 7.38 19.62
CA THR A 231 2.73 8.15 18.63
C THR A 231 3.35 7.22 17.60
N VAL A 232 3.95 6.10 18.05
CA VAL A 232 4.48 5.08 17.14
C VAL A 232 3.37 4.44 16.30
N SER A 233 2.23 4.11 16.93
CA SER A 233 1.07 3.57 16.21
C SER A 233 0.57 4.51 15.11
N ARG A 234 0.60 5.84 15.34
CA ARG A 234 0.25 6.85 14.32
C ARG A 234 1.32 6.95 13.24
N ALA A 235 2.60 6.86 13.61
CA ALA A 235 3.70 6.95 12.65
C ALA A 235 3.62 5.87 11.57
N VAL A 236 3.18 4.66 11.94
CA VAL A 236 3.19 3.48 11.05
C VAL A 236 1.86 3.18 10.36
N SER A 237 0.76 3.83 10.73
CA SER A 237 -0.60 3.40 10.33
C SER A 237 -0.92 3.63 8.86
N ALA A 238 -0.56 4.80 8.33
CA ALA A 238 -0.95 5.26 6.98
C ALA A 238 0.20 5.25 5.97
N LYS A 239 1.41 4.82 6.37
CA LYS A 239 2.61 4.90 5.53
C LYS A 239 2.94 3.58 4.86
N TYR A 240 3.66 3.67 3.76
CA TYR A 240 4.16 2.52 3.02
C TYR A 240 5.68 2.50 2.98
N VAL A 241 6.19 1.27 2.92
CA VAL A 241 7.61 0.96 2.85
C VAL A 241 7.88 0.21 1.55
N LYS A 242 8.75 0.74 0.70
CA LYS A 242 9.33 -0.03 -0.41
C LYS A 242 10.47 -0.87 0.14
N THR A 243 10.48 -2.15 -0.21
CA THR A 243 11.52 -3.12 0.17
C THR A 243 12.02 -3.84 -1.09
N PRO A 244 13.15 -4.58 -1.01
CA PRO A 244 13.64 -5.37 -2.15
C PRO A 244 12.63 -6.41 -2.67
N VAL A 245 11.76 -6.89 -1.78
CA VAL A 245 10.74 -7.92 -2.10
C VAL A 245 9.36 -7.34 -2.41
N GLY A 246 9.23 -6.01 -2.50
CA GLY A 246 7.99 -5.33 -2.84
C GLY A 246 7.62 -4.17 -1.91
N THR A 247 6.47 -3.56 -2.15
CA THR A 247 5.96 -2.43 -1.37
C THR A 247 4.87 -2.88 -0.40
N PHE A 248 5.02 -2.54 0.88
CA PHE A 248 4.13 -2.99 1.95
C PHE A 248 3.65 -1.83 2.81
N PRO A 249 2.40 -1.89 3.34
CA PRO A 249 1.99 -1.00 4.41
C PRO A 249 2.94 -1.16 5.61
N MET A 250 3.44 -0.05 6.16
CA MET A 250 4.41 -0.06 7.26
C MET A 250 3.87 -0.83 8.48
N ARG A 251 2.56 -0.70 8.74
CA ARG A 251 1.85 -1.44 9.81
C ARG A 251 1.98 -2.97 9.72
N VAL A 252 2.33 -3.56 8.58
CA VAL A 252 2.54 -5.01 8.46
C VAL A 252 3.70 -5.46 9.34
N PHE A 253 4.73 -4.63 9.49
CA PHE A 253 5.91 -4.90 10.30
C PHE A 253 5.71 -4.63 11.80
N PHE A 254 4.60 -4.01 12.21
CA PHE A 254 4.40 -3.57 13.60
C PHE A 254 3.10 -4.11 14.23
N GLY A 255 3.12 -4.25 15.55
CA GLY A 255 1.95 -4.61 16.34
C GLY A 255 1.47 -6.05 16.10
N ARG A 256 0.19 -6.29 16.42
CA ARG A 256 -0.42 -7.62 16.39
C ARG A 256 -1.40 -7.83 15.24
N ASN A 257 -1.87 -6.76 14.60
CA ASN A 257 -2.87 -6.86 13.55
C ASN A 257 -2.27 -7.52 12.33
N VAL A 258 -2.86 -8.64 11.90
CA VAL A 258 -2.42 -9.38 10.73
C VAL A 258 -3.40 -9.15 9.60
N GLU A 259 -2.91 -8.64 8.48
CA GLU A 259 -3.70 -8.59 7.25
C GLU A 259 -3.66 -9.97 6.58
N VAL A 260 -4.84 -10.55 6.38
CA VAL A 260 -5.01 -11.92 5.87
C VAL A 260 -4.26 -12.11 4.55
N LYS A 261 -4.35 -11.15 3.62
CA LYS A 261 -3.69 -11.21 2.31
C LYS A 261 -2.18 -11.47 2.39
N PHE A 262 -1.51 -10.93 3.41
CA PHE A 262 -0.08 -11.12 3.58
C PHE A 262 0.23 -12.39 4.39
N LEU A 263 -0.67 -12.86 5.24
CA LEU A 263 -0.48 -14.09 6.03
C LEU A 263 -0.60 -15.37 5.18
N LEU A 264 -1.47 -15.36 4.17
CA LEU A 264 -1.77 -16.55 3.36
C LEU A 264 -0.51 -17.17 2.70
N PRO A 265 0.39 -16.41 2.06
CA PRO A 265 1.65 -16.97 1.52
C PRO A 265 2.47 -17.76 2.55
N LEU A 266 2.63 -17.24 3.77
CA LEU A 266 3.36 -17.93 4.84
C LEU A 266 2.67 -19.23 5.25
N LEU A 267 1.35 -19.21 5.42
CA LEU A 267 0.60 -20.42 5.76
C LEU A 267 0.69 -21.47 4.64
N CYS A 268 0.62 -21.05 3.37
CA CYS A 268 0.83 -21.93 2.22
C CYS A 268 2.23 -22.54 2.24
N GLU A 269 3.26 -21.74 2.49
CA GLU A 269 4.66 -22.21 2.61
C GLU A 269 4.81 -23.26 3.73
N LEU A 270 4.29 -22.96 4.92
CA LEU A 270 4.35 -23.89 6.07
C LEU A 270 3.61 -25.21 5.78
N LEU A 271 2.45 -25.15 5.14
CA LEU A 271 1.66 -26.32 4.77
C LEU A 271 2.30 -27.11 3.62
N ARG A 272 2.98 -26.46 2.66
CA ARG A 272 3.75 -27.15 1.62
C ARG A 272 4.93 -27.91 2.22
N ASN A 273 5.62 -27.30 3.19
CA ASN A 273 6.75 -27.92 3.88
C ASN A 273 6.32 -29.09 4.79
N ASN A 274 5.15 -28.99 5.44
CA ASN A 274 4.59 -30.07 6.23
C ASN A 274 3.05 -30.09 6.12
N PRO A 275 2.48 -30.86 5.17
CA PRO A 275 1.03 -30.90 4.91
C PRO A 275 0.18 -31.40 6.08
N ASN A 276 0.79 -32.18 6.98
CA ASN A 276 0.10 -32.76 8.13
C ASN A 276 0.21 -31.89 9.40
N SER A 277 0.71 -30.65 9.27
CA SER A 277 0.84 -29.74 10.41
C SER A 277 -0.52 -29.52 11.09
N THR A 278 -0.54 -29.77 12.40
CA THR A 278 -1.69 -29.49 13.25
C THR A 278 -1.88 -27.99 13.44
N ASP A 279 -3.10 -27.55 13.78
CA ASP A 279 -3.39 -26.14 14.05
C ASP A 279 -2.48 -25.55 15.16
N GLU A 280 -2.03 -26.39 16.11
CA GLU A 280 -1.16 -25.96 17.21
C GLU A 280 0.30 -25.81 16.77
N GLU A 281 0.77 -26.67 15.87
CA GLU A 281 2.11 -26.54 15.25
C GLU A 281 2.19 -25.30 14.37
N LEU A 282 1.18 -25.08 13.51
CA LEU A 282 1.08 -23.87 12.70
C LEU A 282 1.04 -22.62 13.58
N ARG A 283 0.27 -22.64 14.68
CA ARG A 283 0.24 -21.52 15.64
C ARG A 283 1.61 -21.25 16.25
N ARG A 284 2.39 -22.29 16.56
CA ARG A 284 3.75 -22.14 17.10
C ARG A 284 4.69 -21.51 16.08
N SER A 285 4.69 -21.98 14.84
CA SER A 285 5.50 -21.40 13.76
C SER A 285 5.11 -19.95 13.46
N LEU A 286 3.81 -19.62 13.47
CA LEU A 286 3.36 -18.23 13.32
C LEU A 286 3.86 -17.35 14.49
N LYS A 287 3.88 -17.89 15.71
CA LYS A 287 4.39 -17.16 16.88
C LYS A 287 5.88 -16.85 16.77
N GLU A 288 6.68 -17.72 16.13
CA GLU A 288 8.10 -17.44 15.85
C GLU A 288 8.28 -16.22 14.92
N HIS A 289 7.29 -15.96 14.05
CA HIS A 289 7.23 -14.77 13.20
C HIS A 289 6.61 -13.55 13.91
N GLY A 290 6.36 -13.63 15.22
CA GLY A 290 5.68 -12.59 15.99
C GLY A 290 4.18 -12.48 15.71
N ILE A 291 3.58 -13.49 15.05
CA ILE A 291 2.17 -13.54 14.70
C ILE A 291 1.41 -14.36 15.75
N GLU A 292 0.71 -13.67 16.65
CA GLU A 292 -0.12 -14.32 17.68
C GLU A 292 -1.57 -14.45 17.19
N LEU A 293 -1.95 -15.66 16.79
CA LEU A 293 -3.33 -15.99 16.37
C LEU A 293 -3.99 -17.00 17.32
N SER A 294 -5.31 -16.95 17.39
CA SER A 294 -6.09 -17.97 18.09
C SER A 294 -6.09 -19.28 17.28
N ARG A 295 -6.17 -20.43 17.95
CA ARG A 295 -6.27 -21.73 17.27
C ARG A 295 -7.44 -21.79 16.27
N ARG A 296 -8.58 -21.18 16.62
CA ARG A 296 -9.77 -21.08 15.73
C ARG A 296 -9.47 -20.27 14.46
N THR A 297 -8.68 -19.21 14.59
CA THR A 297 -8.26 -18.36 13.47
C THR A 297 -7.30 -19.11 12.54
N VAL A 298 -6.35 -19.87 13.10
CA VAL A 298 -5.45 -20.73 12.32
C VAL A 298 -6.23 -21.79 11.56
N ASN A 299 -7.17 -22.48 12.23
CA ASN A 299 -8.03 -23.48 11.60
C ASN A 299 -8.83 -22.90 10.42
N LYS A 300 -9.43 -21.71 10.61
CA LYS A 300 -10.16 -20.99 9.56
C LYS A 300 -9.29 -20.78 8.32
N TYR A 301 -8.09 -20.21 8.49
CA TYR A 301 -7.22 -19.91 7.34
C TYR A 301 -6.62 -21.17 6.71
N ARG A 302 -6.31 -22.20 7.51
CA ARG A 302 -5.85 -23.50 7.01
C ARG A 302 -6.90 -24.16 6.10
N ASN A 303 -8.18 -24.12 6.48
CA ASN A 303 -9.25 -24.70 5.67
C ASN A 303 -9.45 -23.94 4.35
N ILE A 304 -9.32 -22.61 4.36
CA ILE A 304 -9.37 -21.78 3.14
C ILE A 304 -8.25 -22.19 2.18
N ILE A 305 -7.03 -22.32 2.68
CA ILE A 305 -5.86 -22.74 1.87
C ILE A 305 -6.00 -24.18 1.39
N GLY A 306 -6.48 -25.09 2.24
CA GLY A 306 -6.71 -26.49 1.87
C GLY A 306 -7.71 -26.66 0.73
N GLY A 307 -8.73 -25.81 0.65
CA GLY A 307 -9.65 -25.76 -0.49
C GLY A 307 -8.96 -25.37 -1.79
N ILE A 308 -8.16 -24.30 -1.75
CA ILE A 308 -7.42 -23.77 -2.92
C ILE A 308 -6.40 -24.79 -3.45
N ILE A 309 -5.65 -25.46 -2.57
CA ILE A 309 -4.65 -26.48 -2.98
C ILE A 309 -5.32 -27.71 -3.61
N HIS A 310 -6.54 -28.07 -3.19
CA HIS A 310 -7.29 -29.17 -3.78
C HIS A 310 -7.81 -28.83 -5.18
N GLU A 311 -8.20 -27.58 -5.42
CA GLU A 311 -8.60 -27.09 -6.74
C GLU A 311 -7.43 -27.06 -7.73
N GLU A 312 -6.26 -26.52 -7.33
CA GLU A 312 -5.04 -26.49 -8.17
C GLU A 312 -4.61 -27.89 -8.66
N ARG A 313 -4.71 -28.92 -7.80
CA ARG A 313 -4.38 -30.31 -8.17
C ARG A 313 -5.35 -30.92 -9.18
N SER A 314 -6.62 -30.55 -9.11
CA SER A 314 -7.65 -31.05 -10.04
C SER A 314 -7.55 -30.44 -11.45
N VAL A 315 -6.89 -29.29 -11.58
CA VAL A 315 -6.61 -28.62 -12.86
C VAL A 315 -5.31 -29.13 -13.48
N SER A 316 -4.29 -29.44 -12.66
CA SER A 316 -3.01 -30.01 -13.11
C SER A 316 -3.10 -31.47 -13.60
N GLU A 317 -4.18 -32.19 -13.31
CA GLU A 317 -4.40 -33.60 -13.70
C GLU A 317 -5.34 -33.74 -14.92
N ARG A 318 -5.69 -32.64 -15.59
CA ARG A 318 -6.41 -32.62 -16.87
C ARG A 318 -5.53 -32.08 -17.98
#